data_AF-D4VJR8-F1
#
_entry.id   AF-D4VJR8-F1
#
_cell.length_a   1.000
_cell.length_b   1.000
_cell.length_c   1.000
_cell.angle_alpha   90.00
_cell.angle_beta   90.00
_cell.angle_gamma   90.00
#
_symmetry.space_group_name_H-M   'P 1'
#
loop_
_entity.id
_entity.type
_entity.pdbx_description
1 polymer ?
#
loop_
_entity_poly.entity_id
_entity_poly.type
_entity_poly.pdbx_seq_one_letter_code
_entity_poly.pdbx_strand_id
1 'polypeptide(L)'
;MEKRTYYNEGNPNNITRAALFIFFMRTCYNGIYSVNHSGKLSVTFGAGGRVKLLEEELIRFNHKLLQDVVILDGDYRQTAEYTGANSLFYFDPPYKPVNEGNSCTSYMPQDFGDEEQINLANFCKGIGETGAK
;
A
#
# COMPACT_ATOMS: atom_id res chain seq x y z
N MET A 1 -11.58 -8.31 18.65
CA MET A 1 -10.42 -9.23 18.76
C MET A 1 -10.56 -10.43 17.82
N GLU A 2 -11.65 -11.19 17.88
CA GLU A 2 -11.89 -12.37 17.03
C GLU A 2 -11.72 -12.13 15.51
N LYS A 3 -12.28 -11.05 14.97
CA LYS A 3 -12.16 -10.74 13.54
C LYS A 3 -10.71 -10.46 13.11
N ARG A 4 -9.87 -9.89 14.00
CA ARG A 4 -8.44 -9.65 13.73
C ARG A 4 -7.66 -10.96 13.76
N THR A 5 -7.97 -11.84 14.71
CA THR A 5 -7.43 -13.21 14.74
C THR A 5 -7.78 -13.96 13.46
N TYR A 6 -9.04 -13.94 13.05
CA TYR A 6 -9.48 -14.58 11.80
C TYR A 6 -8.81 -13.97 10.55
N TYR A 7 -8.63 -12.64 10.50
CA TYR A 7 -7.87 -11.99 9.42
C TYR A 7 -6.41 -12.46 9.34
N ASN A 8 -5.75 -12.58 10.50
CA ASN A 8 -4.34 -12.95 10.59
C ASN A 8 -4.08 -14.45 10.39
N GLU A 9 -4.98 -15.32 10.85
CA GLU A 9 -4.69 -16.75 11.02
C GLU A 9 -5.76 -17.68 10.43
N GLY A 10 -6.96 -17.15 10.17
CA GLY A 10 -8.11 -17.94 9.74
C GLY A 10 -8.19 -18.21 8.24
N ASN A 11 -7.20 -17.78 7.45
CA ASN A 11 -7.14 -17.94 6.00
C ASN A 11 -8.46 -17.57 5.27
N PRO A 12 -9.00 -16.35 5.49
CA PRO A 12 -10.19 -15.90 4.77
C PRO A 12 -9.96 -15.91 3.27
N ASN A 13 -11.01 -16.26 2.50
CA ASN A 13 -11.02 -16.05 1.06
C ASN A 13 -10.84 -14.57 0.70
N ASN A 14 -10.48 -14.28 -0.56
CA ASN A 14 -10.12 -12.94 -1.01
C ASN A 14 -11.20 -11.89 -0.74
N ILE A 15 -12.48 -12.23 -0.97
CA ILE A 15 -13.61 -11.32 -0.72
C ILE A 15 -13.71 -10.98 0.76
N THR A 16 -13.64 -11.99 1.64
CA THR A 16 -13.73 -11.80 3.08
C THR A 16 -12.53 -11.04 3.62
N ARG A 17 -11.33 -11.34 3.10
CA ARG A 17 -10.09 -10.63 3.44
C ARG A 17 -10.17 -9.16 3.07
N ALA A 18 -10.62 -8.83 1.87
CA ALA A 18 -10.80 -7.44 1.41
C ALA A 18 -11.84 -6.69 2.25
N ALA A 19 -12.98 -7.32 2.56
CA ALA A 19 -14.02 -6.73 3.41
C ALA A 19 -13.50 -6.44 4.83
N LEU A 20 -12.73 -7.36 5.41
CA LEU A 20 -12.09 -7.18 6.72
C LEU A 20 -11.01 -6.09 6.68
N PHE A 21 -10.22 -6.03 5.60
CA PHE A 21 -9.23 -4.97 5.41
C PHE A 21 -9.89 -3.59 5.42
N ILE A 22 -10.94 -3.38 4.62
CA ILE A 22 -11.70 -2.12 4.60
C ILE A 22 -12.28 -1.82 5.99
N PHE A 23 -12.84 -2.82 6.66
CA PHE A 23 -13.36 -2.67 8.02
C PHE A 23 -12.28 -2.16 8.99
N PHE A 24 -11.08 -2.75 9.00
CA PHE A 24 -10.00 -2.30 9.87
C PHE A 24 -9.49 -0.91 9.50
N MET A 25 -9.26 -0.62 8.21
CA MET A 25 -8.77 0.69 7.76
C MET A 25 -9.77 1.81 8.04
N ARG A 26 -11.06 1.49 8.15
CA ARG A 26 -12.09 2.47 8.53
C ARG A 26 -12.25 2.60 10.05
N THR A 27 -12.06 1.54 10.83
CA THR A 27 -12.39 1.53 12.27
C THR A 27 -11.20 1.69 13.21
N CYS A 28 -9.99 1.42 12.73
CA CYS A 28 -8.78 1.52 13.51
C CYS A 28 -8.22 2.94 13.53
N TYR A 29 -7.37 3.21 14.53
CA TYR A 29 -6.80 4.53 14.76
C TYR A 29 -6.14 5.10 13.50
N ASN A 30 -6.58 6.28 13.06
CA ASN A 30 -6.14 7.00 11.87
C ASN A 30 -6.16 6.19 10.55
N GLY A 31 -6.86 5.05 10.50
CA GLY A 31 -6.88 4.16 9.34
C GLY A 31 -5.51 3.61 8.94
N ILE A 32 -4.56 3.56 9.90
CA ILE A 32 -3.20 3.10 9.64
C ILE A 32 -3.17 1.57 9.51
N TYR A 33 -2.59 1.09 8.41
CA TYR A 33 -2.19 -0.30 8.27
C TYR A 33 -0.85 -0.52 8.99
N SER A 34 -0.84 -1.40 10.00
CA SER A 34 0.38 -1.76 10.73
C SER A 34 0.41 -3.26 10.99
N VAL A 35 1.58 -3.87 10.83
CA VAL A 35 1.83 -5.28 11.11
C VAL A 35 3.00 -5.43 12.08
N ASN A 36 3.01 -6.52 12.84
CA ASN A 36 4.19 -6.89 13.62
C ASN A 36 5.27 -7.57 12.75
N HIS A 37 6.42 -7.89 13.34
CA HIS A 37 7.53 -8.58 12.65
C HIS A 37 7.16 -9.94 12.03
N SER A 38 6.05 -10.56 12.47
CA SER A 38 5.53 -11.80 11.88
C SER A 38 4.51 -11.55 10.75
N GLY A 39 4.35 -10.30 10.30
CA GLY A 39 3.39 -9.91 9.26
C GLY A 39 1.93 -9.90 9.72
N LYS A 40 1.65 -10.04 11.02
CA LYS A 40 0.28 -10.06 11.55
C LYS A 40 -0.22 -8.65 11.82
N LEU A 41 -1.45 -8.35 11.40
CA LEU A 41 -2.09 -7.06 11.61
C LEU A 41 -2.08 -6.69 13.10
N SER A 42 -1.52 -5.52 13.39
CA SER A 42 -1.27 -4.96 14.72
C SER A 42 -1.82 -3.54 14.81
N VAL A 43 -3.14 -3.43 14.82
CA VAL A 43 -3.87 -2.15 14.87
C VAL A 43 -4.68 -2.02 16.16
N THR A 44 -4.84 -0.79 16.64
CA THR A 44 -5.72 -0.40 17.74
C THR A 44 -7.04 0.17 17.21
N PHE A 45 -8.16 -0.13 17.86
CA PHE A 45 -9.44 0.46 17.49
C PHE A 45 -9.47 1.95 17.84
N GLY A 46 -10.03 2.77 16.94
CA GLY A 46 -10.17 4.21 17.16
C GLY A 46 -11.24 4.55 18.20
N ALA A 47 -11.21 5.79 18.71
CA ALA A 47 -12.05 6.26 19.82
C ALA A 47 -13.54 6.54 19.47
N GLY A 48 -14.14 5.80 18.53
CA GLY A 48 -15.60 5.73 18.42
C GLY A 48 -16.33 6.90 17.74
N GLY A 49 -15.76 7.49 16.69
CA GLY A 49 -16.54 8.32 15.77
C GLY A 49 -17.47 7.47 14.90
N ARG A 50 -18.62 8.01 14.44
CA ARG A 50 -19.49 7.33 13.47
C ARG A 50 -18.78 7.24 12.12
N VAL A 51 -18.09 6.13 11.87
CA VAL A 51 -17.42 5.90 10.59
C VAL A 51 -18.42 5.36 9.58
N LYS A 52 -18.46 5.96 8.38
CA LYS A 52 -19.14 5.39 7.23
C LYS A 52 -18.35 4.14 6.78
N LEU A 53 -18.80 2.98 7.26
CA LEU A 53 -18.13 1.68 7.06
C LEU A 53 -18.26 1.17 5.62
N LEU A 54 -19.44 1.35 5.02
CA LEU A 54 -19.74 0.89 3.68
C LEU A 54 -20.08 2.08 2.79
N GLU A 55 -19.33 2.19 1.69
CA GLU A 55 -19.56 3.16 0.64
C GLU A 55 -19.81 2.41 -0.67
N GLU A 56 -20.99 1.81 -0.80
CA GLU A 56 -21.32 0.94 -1.93
C GLU A 56 -21.13 1.63 -3.28
N GLU A 57 -21.60 2.87 -3.41
CA GLU A 57 -21.45 3.66 -4.64
C GLU A 57 -19.98 3.87 -5.01
N LEU A 58 -19.12 4.15 -4.03
CA LEU A 58 -17.69 4.32 -4.23
C LEU A 58 -17.02 3.01 -4.67
N ILE A 59 -17.40 1.88 -4.06
CA ILE A 59 -16.90 0.55 -4.45
C ILE A 59 -17.29 0.24 -5.90
N ARG A 60 -18.55 0.48 -6.27
CA ARG A 60 -19.05 0.25 -7.64
C ARG A 60 -18.39 1.19 -8.65
N PHE A 61 -18.13 2.43 -8.26
CA PHE A 61 -17.42 3.41 -9.09
C PHE A 61 -15.97 2.97 -9.35
N ASN A 62 -15.23 2.62 -8.30
CA ASN A 62 -13.86 2.11 -8.43
C ASN A 62 -13.78 0.82 -9.23
N HIS A 63 -14.74 -0.10 -9.06
CA HIS A 63 -14.82 -1.31 -9.88
C HIS A 63 -14.89 -0.98 -11.38
N LYS A 64 -15.72 0.00 -11.78
CA LYS A 64 -15.83 0.43 -13.19
C LYS A 64 -14.54 1.08 -13.68
N LEU A 65 -13.90 1.92 -12.87
CA LEU A 65 -12.65 2.60 -13.24
C LEU A 65 -11.48 1.62 -13.44
N LEU A 66 -11.45 0.52 -12.66
CA LEU A 66 -10.35 -0.43 -12.67
C LEU A 66 -10.47 -1.54 -13.72
N GLN A 67 -11.48 -1.50 -14.61
CA GLN A 67 -11.69 -2.58 -15.60
C GLN A 67 -10.53 -2.72 -16.60
N ASP A 68 -9.88 -1.61 -16.94
CA ASP A 68 -8.74 -1.57 -17.88
C ASP A 68 -7.40 -1.33 -17.15
N VAL A 69 -7.30 -1.72 -15.88
CA VAL A 69 -6.12 -1.53 -15.03
C VAL A 69 -5.48 -2.87 -14.68
N VAL A 70 -4.17 -2.98 -14.92
CA VAL A 70 -3.35 -4.09 -14.43
C VAL A 70 -2.79 -3.70 -13.06
N ILE A 71 -3.11 -4.49 -12.04
CA ILE A 71 -2.59 -4.31 -10.68
C ILE A 71 -1.50 -5.35 -10.45
N LEU A 72 -0.31 -4.89 -10.10
CA LEU A 72 0.85 -5.74 -9.80
C LEU A 72 1.15 -5.67 -8.29
N ASP A 73 1.67 -6.76 -7.74
CA ASP A 73 2.18 -6.85 -6.37
C ASP A 73 3.62 -7.33 -6.43
N GLY A 74 4.56 -6.46 -6.04
CA GLY A 74 5.98 -6.75 -6.15
C GLY A 74 6.86 -5.51 -6.12
N ASP A 75 8.13 -5.72 -6.45
CA ASP A 75 9.13 -4.67 -6.52
C ASP A 75 8.92 -3.77 -7.74
N TYR A 76 9.05 -2.45 -7.55
CA TYR A 76 8.83 -1.47 -8.63
C TYR A 76 9.71 -1.72 -9.86
N ARG A 77 10.89 -2.34 -9.70
CA ARG A 77 11.81 -2.65 -10.81
C ARG A 77 11.21 -3.61 -11.83
N GLN A 78 10.25 -4.44 -11.42
CA GLN A 78 9.53 -5.34 -12.33
C GLN A 78 8.72 -4.56 -13.37
N THR A 79 8.35 -3.31 -13.09
CA THR A 79 7.60 -2.47 -14.02
C THR A 79 8.40 -2.02 -15.24
N ALA A 80 9.72 -2.28 -15.29
CA ALA A 80 10.57 -1.98 -16.43
C ALA A 80 10.07 -2.61 -17.74
N GLU A 81 9.39 -3.75 -17.67
CA GLU A 81 8.83 -4.42 -18.85
C GLU A 81 7.76 -3.58 -19.57
N TYR A 82 7.15 -2.60 -18.89
CA TYR A 82 6.12 -1.71 -19.44
C TYR A 82 6.66 -0.36 -19.94
N THR A 83 7.98 -0.22 -20.04
CA THR A 83 8.63 1.03 -20.47
C THR A 83 8.56 1.24 -21.98
N GLY A 84 8.53 2.50 -22.41
CA GLY A 84 8.51 2.88 -23.83
C GLY A 84 7.95 4.28 -24.06
N ALA A 85 7.99 4.74 -25.32
CA ALA A 85 7.65 6.12 -25.73
C ALA A 85 6.20 6.57 -25.41
N ASN A 86 5.29 5.63 -25.16
CA ASN A 86 3.89 5.90 -24.82
C ASN A 86 3.57 5.64 -23.35
N SER A 87 4.59 5.53 -22.49
CA SER A 87 4.42 5.30 -21.06
C SER A 87 4.78 6.55 -20.26
N LEU A 88 4.03 6.79 -19.18
CA LEU A 88 4.31 7.78 -18.15
C LEU A 88 4.46 7.05 -16.82
N PHE A 89 5.59 7.24 -16.15
CA PHE A 89 5.85 6.66 -14.84
C PHE A 89 5.73 7.73 -13.75
N TYR A 90 4.87 7.47 -12.77
CA TYR A 90 4.73 8.31 -11.57
C TYR A 90 5.24 7.54 -10.36
N PHE A 91 6.16 8.14 -9.61
CA PHE A 91 6.80 7.54 -8.44
C PHE A 91 6.43 8.31 -7.17
N ASP A 92 5.89 7.61 -6.18
CA ASP A 92 5.60 8.13 -4.83
C ASP A 92 6.17 7.16 -3.77
N PRO A 93 7.51 7.11 -3.61
CA PRO A 93 8.16 6.20 -2.67
C PRO A 93 7.98 6.66 -1.21
N PRO A 94 8.21 5.79 -0.22
CA PRO A 94 8.25 6.22 1.17
C PRO A 94 9.26 7.36 1.39
N TYR A 95 8.81 8.45 2.01
CA TYR A 95 9.66 9.62 2.25
C TYR A 95 10.69 9.38 3.34
N LYS A 96 11.87 9.99 3.18
CA LYS A 96 12.89 10.03 4.24
C LYS A 96 12.34 10.77 5.47
N PRO A 97 12.52 10.24 6.70
CA PRO A 97 12.11 10.94 7.90
C PRO A 97 12.83 12.30 8.02
N VAL A 98 12.07 13.35 8.33
CA VAL A 98 12.60 14.74 8.41
C VAL A 98 13.54 14.92 9.62
N ASN A 99 13.41 14.08 10.65
CA ASN A 99 14.23 14.11 11.86
C ASN A 99 14.81 12.72 12.15
N GLU A 100 16.13 12.63 12.35
CA GLU A 100 16.86 11.39 12.68
C GLU A 100 16.38 10.72 13.99
N GLY A 101 15.66 11.47 14.85
CA GLY A 101 15.24 11.00 16.18
C GLY A 101 13.92 10.23 16.26
N ASN A 102 13.09 10.20 15.20
CA ASN A 102 11.77 9.56 15.24
C ASN A 102 11.73 8.31 14.37
N SER A 103 12.19 7.19 14.94
CA SER A 103 12.20 5.83 14.37
C SER A 103 10.81 5.20 14.15
N CYS A 104 9.73 5.99 14.08
CA CYS A 104 8.35 5.51 14.12
C CYS A 104 7.56 5.89 12.85
N THR A 105 8.17 5.77 11.68
CA THR A 105 7.48 5.96 10.38
C THR A 105 7.85 4.89 9.35
N SER A 106 8.25 3.70 9.82
CA SER A 106 8.50 2.60 8.89
C SER A 106 7.17 2.05 8.36
N TYR A 107 6.84 2.40 7.11
CA TYR A 107 5.66 1.90 6.37
C TYR A 107 5.82 0.44 5.95
N MET A 108 7.04 -0.10 6.04
CA MET A 108 7.43 -1.43 5.59
C MET A 108 8.32 -2.09 6.66
N PRO A 109 8.38 -3.43 6.75
CA PRO A 109 9.33 -4.11 7.66
C PRO A 109 10.80 -3.86 7.30
N GLN A 110 11.07 -3.45 6.05
CA GLN A 110 12.38 -3.06 5.54
C GLN A 110 12.35 -1.56 5.25
N ASP A 111 13.35 -0.84 5.76
CA ASP A 111 13.41 0.61 5.59
C ASP A 111 13.75 0.96 4.13
N PHE A 112 12.93 1.82 3.51
CA PHE A 112 13.24 2.45 2.23
C PHE A 112 14.22 3.61 2.46
N GLY A 113 15.48 3.23 2.72
CA GLY A 113 16.54 4.16 3.11
C GLY A 113 17.22 4.86 1.94
N ASP A 114 18.36 5.51 2.23
CA ASP A 114 19.12 6.28 1.23
C ASP A 114 19.57 5.44 0.02
N GLU A 115 19.95 4.18 0.25
CA GLU A 115 20.32 3.27 -0.83
C GLU A 115 19.14 2.98 -1.77
N GLU A 116 17.94 2.76 -1.22
CA GLU A 116 16.73 2.53 -2.02
C GLU A 116 16.29 3.78 -2.79
N GLN A 117 16.46 4.97 -2.22
CA GLN A 117 16.25 6.23 -2.93
C GLN A 117 17.23 6.40 -4.11
N ILE A 118 18.50 6.01 -3.92
CA ILE A 118 19.51 6.02 -5.00
C ILE A 118 19.17 4.98 -6.07
N ASN A 119 18.78 3.78 -5.68
CA ASN A 119 18.35 2.71 -6.60
C ASN A 119 17.15 3.17 -7.44
N LEU A 120 16.16 3.82 -6.81
CA LEU A 120 15.01 4.38 -7.50
C LEU A 120 15.42 5.50 -8.47
N ALA A 121 16.31 6.40 -8.07
CA ALA A 121 16.80 7.47 -8.95
C ALA A 121 17.53 6.90 -10.18
N ASN A 122 18.32 5.84 -10.01
CA ASN A 122 18.98 5.14 -11.11
C ASN A 122 17.98 4.43 -12.02
N PHE A 123 16.95 3.81 -11.45
CA PHE A 123 15.85 3.22 -12.20
C PHE A 123 15.12 4.26 -13.06
N CYS A 124 14.75 5.41 -12.48
CA CYS A 124 14.11 6.51 -13.21
C CYS A 124 14.94 6.99 -14.40
N LYS A 125 16.28 7.11 -14.23
CA LYS A 125 17.18 7.47 -15.33
C LYS A 125 17.16 6.41 -16.43
N GLY A 126 17.27 5.13 -16.07
CA GLY A 126 17.30 4.02 -17.03
C GLY A 126 16.01 3.93 -17.84
N ILE A 127 14.84 4.09 -17.22
CA ILE A 127 13.57 4.08 -17.97
C ILE A 127 13.41 5.32 -18.84
N GLY A 128 13.94 6.48 -18.44
CA GLY A 128 13.92 7.70 -19.26
C GLY A 128 14.68 7.54 -20.58
N GLU A 129 15.73 6.72 -20.61
CA GLU A 129 16.48 6.40 -21.83
C GLU A 129 15.64 5.61 -22.86
N THR A 130 14.55 4.95 -22.42
CA THR A 130 13.62 4.21 -23.30
C THR A 130 12.57 5.10 -23.97
N GLY A 131 12.55 6.40 -23.65
CA GLY A 131 11.56 7.36 -24.12
C GLY A 131 10.30 7.43 -23.25
N ALA A 132 10.23 6.68 -22.15
CA ALA A 132 9.21 6.86 -21.13
C ALA A 132 9.32 8.26 -20.48
N LYS A 133 8.17 8.82 -20.10
CA LYS A 133 8.09 10.10 -19.40
C LYS A 133 8.00 9.94 -17.90
#